data_AF-A0A843F6Q2-F1
#
_entry.id   AF-A0A843F6Q2-F1
#
_cell.length_a   1.000
_cell.length_b   1.000
_cell.length_c   1.000
_cell.angle_alpha   90.00
_cell.angle_beta   90.00
_cell.angle_gamma   90.00
#
_symmetry.space_group_name_H-M   'P 1'
#
loop_
_entity.id
_entity.type
_entity.pdbx_description
1 polymer ?
#
loop_
_entity_poly.entity_id
_entity_poly.type
_entity_poly.pdbx_seq_one_letter_code
_entity_poly.pdbx_strand_id
1 'polypeptide(L)'
;MIRENQKWLNYAMVLIDMLVISLSLAISWWMRFKTTIFGPIGGHLPIQSYLFFLIFVVIPVYIILYFSFGLYKPRRTYRTIFSEANQIIKVNIVAFVVLVAILFVLNQPDFSRIMLFL
;
A
#
# COMPACT_ATOMS: atom_id res chain seq x y z
N MET A 1 -4.50 -29.32 -13.63
CA MET A 1 -5.43 -28.22 -13.97
C MET A 1 -5.27 -26.97 -13.09
N ILE A 2 -5.13 -27.04 -11.76
CA ILE A 2 -4.95 -25.82 -10.91
C ILE A 2 -3.59 -25.10 -11.16
N ARG A 3 -2.55 -25.82 -11.59
CA ARG A 3 -1.20 -25.28 -11.80
C ARG A 3 -1.06 -24.35 -13.01
N GLU A 4 -1.91 -24.46 -14.03
CA GLU A 4 -1.85 -23.62 -15.24
C GLU A 4 -2.50 -22.24 -15.01
N ASN A 5 -3.63 -22.21 -14.28
CA ASN A 5 -4.33 -20.95 -13.95
C ASN A 5 -3.70 -20.21 -12.76
N GLN A 6 -2.70 -20.80 -12.10
CA GLN A 6 -1.94 -20.20 -11.01
C GLN A 6 -1.37 -18.82 -11.39
N LYS A 7 -0.87 -18.68 -12.63
CA LYS A 7 -0.33 -17.40 -13.13
C LYS A 7 -1.44 -16.35 -13.25
N TRP A 8 -2.58 -16.71 -13.84
CA TRP A 8 -3.73 -15.82 -13.99
C TRP A 8 -4.31 -15.37 -12.66
N LEU A 9 -4.41 -16.29 -11.69
CA LEU A 9 -4.84 -15.95 -10.33
C LEU A 9 -3.87 -14.99 -9.64
N ASN A 10 -2.57 -15.18 -9.82
CA ASN A 10 -1.56 -14.25 -9.30
C ASN A 10 -1.67 -12.86 -9.93
N TYR A 11 -1.88 -12.76 -11.24
CA TYR A 11 -2.11 -11.48 -11.91
C TYR A 11 -3.38 -10.79 -11.38
N ALA A 12 -4.47 -11.54 -11.20
CA ALA A 12 -5.70 -11.01 -10.63
C ALA A 12 -5.50 -10.49 -9.20
N MET A 13 -4.76 -11.21 -8.36
CA MET A 13 -4.42 -10.76 -7.00
C MET A 13 -3.63 -9.45 -7.02
N VAL A 14 -2.61 -9.34 -7.87
CA VAL A 14 -1.80 -8.11 -8.00
C VAL A 14 -2.67 -6.93 -8.46
N LEU A 15 -3.57 -7.14 -9.43
CA LEU A 15 -4.49 -6.09 -9.90
C LEU A 15 -5.45 -5.63 -8.80
N ILE A 16 -6.02 -6.57 -8.04
CA ILE A 16 -6.90 -6.26 -6.91
C ILE A 16 -6.14 -5.48 -5.85
N ASP A 17 -4.92 -5.90 -5.50
CA ASP A 17 -4.10 -5.19 -4.51
C ASP A 17 -3.79 -3.76 -4.95
N MET A 18 -3.45 -3.53 -6.21
CA MET A 18 -3.21 -2.17 -6.73
C MET A 18 -4.46 -1.29 -6.61
N LEU A 19 -5.65 -1.83 -6.88
CA LEU A 19 -6.91 -1.13 -6.70
C LEU A 19 -7.18 -0.82 -5.23
N VAL A 20 -7.00 -1.80 -4.34
CA VAL A 20 -7.20 -1.65 -2.89
C VAL A 20 -6.26 -0.58 -2.34
N ILE A 21 -4.96 -0.63 -2.66
CA ILE A 21 -3.97 0.37 -2.23
C ILE A 21 -4.36 1.77 -2.72
N SER A 22 -4.78 1.89 -3.98
CA SER A 22 -5.19 3.17 -4.56
C SER A 22 -6.42 3.75 -3.85
N LEU A 23 -7.42 2.90 -3.56
CA LEU A 23 -8.63 3.30 -2.83
C LEU A 23 -8.30 3.68 -1.38
N SER A 24 -7.47 2.89 -0.68
CA SER A 24 -7.01 3.19 0.67
C SER A 24 -6.33 4.56 0.73
N LEU A 25 -5.43 4.85 -0.21
CA LEU A 25 -4.72 6.13 -0.25
C LEU A 25 -5.66 7.31 -0.59
N ALA A 26 -6.66 7.10 -1.45
CA ALA A 26 -7.68 8.11 -1.74
C ALA A 26 -8.57 8.41 -0.52
N ILE A 27 -9.00 7.37 0.19
CA ILE A 27 -9.77 7.50 1.44
C ILE A 27 -8.94 8.21 2.51
N SER A 28 -7.68 7.81 2.66
CA SER A 28 -6.74 8.41 3.60
C SER A 28 -6.48 9.89 3.32
N TRP A 29 -6.30 10.27 2.06
CA TRP A 29 -6.19 11.67 1.63
C TRP A 29 -7.46 12.46 2.00
N TRP A 30 -8.63 11.90 1.72
CA TRP A 30 -9.91 12.53 2.08
C TRP A 30 -10.04 12.69 3.60
N MET A 31 -9.74 11.64 4.38
CA MET A 31 -9.77 11.70 5.85
C MET A 31 -8.79 12.74 6.38
N ARG A 32 -7.58 12.84 5.85
CA ARG A 32 -6.56 13.77 6.33
C ARG A 32 -6.89 15.24 6.05
N PHE A 33 -7.45 15.53 4.88
CA PHE A 33 -7.54 16.90 4.35
C PHE A 33 -8.95 17.44 4.18
N LYS A 34 -9.98 16.59 4.19
CA LYS A 34 -11.40 16.98 4.10
C LYS A 34 -12.16 16.82 5.41
N THR A 35 -11.54 16.24 6.43
CA THR A 35 -12.11 16.14 7.76
C THR A 35 -11.21 16.84 8.78
N THR A 36 -11.76 17.14 9.95
CA THR A 36 -11.01 17.69 11.09
C THR A 36 -10.45 16.61 12.02
N ILE A 37 -10.66 15.33 11.71
CA ILE A 37 -10.32 14.19 12.58
C ILE A 37 -8.80 14.08 12.74
N PHE A 38 -8.05 14.29 11.67
CA PHE A 38 -6.59 14.10 11.62
C PHE A 38 -5.80 15.38 11.34
N GLY A 39 -6.37 16.53 11.70
CA GLY A 39 -5.76 17.87 11.57
C GLY A 39 -6.68 18.88 10.89
N PRO A 40 -6.20 20.11 10.63
CA PRO A 40 -7.00 21.14 9.97
C PRO A 40 -7.27 20.77 8.51
N ILE A 41 -8.38 21.28 7.98
CA ILE A 41 -8.78 21.12 6.57
C ILE A 41 -7.80 21.89 5.67
N GLY A 42 -7.39 21.27 4.56
CA GLY A 42 -6.45 21.88 3.60
C GLY A 42 -4.97 21.61 3.91
N GLY A 43 -4.07 22.44 3.37
CA GLY A 43 -2.62 22.26 3.54
C GLY A 43 -2.07 21.01 2.86
N HIS A 44 -2.64 20.64 1.71
CA HIS A 44 -2.20 19.50 0.91
C HIS A 44 -1.41 19.94 -0.33
N LEU A 45 -0.53 19.07 -0.80
CA LEU A 45 0.16 19.24 -2.08
C LEU A 45 -0.84 19.18 -3.26
N PRO A 46 -0.42 19.53 -4.49
CA PRO A 46 -1.22 19.29 -5.68
C PRO A 46 -1.56 17.81 -5.82
N ILE A 47 -2.78 17.49 -6.27
CA ILE A 47 -3.25 16.09 -6.42
C ILE A 47 -2.32 15.26 -7.30
N GLN A 48 -1.68 15.89 -8.29
CA GLN A 48 -0.70 15.28 -9.19
C GLN A 48 0.49 14.70 -8.42
N SER A 49 0.93 15.35 -7.34
CA SER A 49 2.05 14.88 -6.51
C SER A 49 1.70 13.55 -5.81
N TYR A 50 0.46 13.43 -5.33
CA TYR A 50 -0.03 12.21 -4.71
C TYR A 50 -0.22 11.08 -5.72
N LEU A 51 -0.75 11.38 -6.91
CA LEU A 51 -0.89 10.40 -7.99
C LEU A 51 0.47 9.90 -8.49
N PHE A 52 1.43 10.81 -8.65
CA PHE A 52 2.80 10.45 -9.03
C PHE A 52 3.44 9.56 -7.95
N PHE A 53 3.34 9.95 -6.68
CA PHE A 53 3.86 9.14 -5.57
C PHE A 53 3.16 7.77 -5.47
N LEU A 54 1.85 7.71 -5.67
CA LEU A 54 1.08 6.46 -5.68
C LEU A 54 1.58 5.49 -6.78
N ILE A 55 1.68 5.98 -8.02
CA ILE A 55 2.01 5.16 -9.18
C ILE A 55 3.48 4.75 -9.20
N PHE A 56 4.40 5.68 -8.92
CA PHE A 56 5.83 5.44 -9.09
C PHE A 56 6.53 4.96 -7.81
N VAL A 57 5.93 5.12 -6.64
CA VAL A 57 6.55 4.74 -5.37
C VAL A 57 5.71 3.73 -4.60
N VAL A 58 4.46 4.08 -4.24
CA VAL A 58 3.63 3.25 -3.36
C VAL A 58 3.33 1.89 -3.98
N ILE A 59 2.77 1.87 -5.19
CA ILE A 59 2.40 0.61 -5.87
C ILE A 59 3.62 -0.32 -6.05
N PRO A 60 4.76 0.13 -6.61
CA PRO A 60 5.94 -0.72 -6.75
C PRO A 60 6.45 -1.27 -5.41
N VAL A 61 6.53 -0.43 -4.37
CA VAL A 61 6.99 -0.85 -3.04
C VAL A 61 6.08 -1.95 -2.47
N TYR A 62 4.77 -1.77 -2.53
CA TYR A 62 3.82 -2.77 -2.04
C TYR A 62 3.88 -4.07 -2.82
N ILE A 63 3.97 -4.03 -4.15
CA ILE A 63 4.09 -5.24 -4.98
C ILE A 63 5.38 -6.01 -4.62
N ILE A 64 6.51 -5.31 -4.49
CA ILE A 64 7.80 -5.91 -4.10
C ILE A 64 7.69 -6.55 -2.71
N LEU A 65 7.09 -5.86 -1.75
CA LEU A 65 6.91 -6.39 -0.38
C LEU A 65 5.95 -7.59 -0.36
N TYR A 66 4.81 -7.52 -1.04
CA TYR A 66 3.87 -8.63 -1.13
C TYR A 66 4.49 -9.86 -1.79
N PHE A 67 5.32 -9.67 -2.82
CA PHE A 67 6.09 -10.76 -3.40
C PHE A 67 7.15 -11.32 -2.42
N SER A 68 7.92 -10.45 -1.77
CA SER A 68 9.01 -10.83 -0.84
C SER A 68 8.50 -11.58 0.38
N PHE A 69 7.35 -11.17 0.94
CA PHE A 69 6.70 -11.84 2.05
C PHE A 69 5.89 -13.08 1.63
N GLY A 70 5.83 -13.36 0.32
CA GLY A 70 5.22 -14.55 -0.25
C GLY A 70 3.70 -14.55 -0.26
N LEU A 71 3.06 -13.36 -0.23
CA LEU A 71 1.60 -13.24 -0.23
C LEU A 71 0.96 -13.71 -1.54
N TYR A 72 1.70 -13.69 -2.64
CA TYR A 72 1.30 -14.21 -3.97
C TYR A 72 1.61 -15.69 -4.23
N LYS A 73 2.12 -16.43 -3.23
CA LYS A 73 2.45 -17.85 -3.42
C LYS A 73 1.20 -18.75 -3.30
N PRO A 74 1.10 -19.83 -4.11
CA PRO A 74 0.10 -20.89 -3.94
C PRO A 74 0.05 -21.37 -2.50
N ARG A 75 -1.09 -21.23 -1.83
CA ARG A 75 -1.21 -21.62 -0.42
C ARG A 75 -1.58 -23.10 -0.33
N ARG A 76 -0.73 -23.89 0.34
CA ARG A 76 -1.03 -25.29 0.69
C ARG A 76 -1.88 -25.29 1.97
N THR A 77 -2.78 -26.26 2.07
CA THR A 77 -3.93 -26.43 2.98
C THR A 77 -3.71 -26.19 4.50
N TYR A 78 -2.50 -25.87 4.97
CA TYR A 78 -2.13 -25.82 6.39
C TYR A 78 -1.79 -24.43 6.95
N ARG A 79 -2.02 -23.33 6.22
CA ARG A 79 -1.91 -21.98 6.79
C ARG A 79 -3.23 -21.53 7.41
N THR A 80 -3.18 -21.12 8.68
CA THR A 80 -4.32 -20.50 9.38
C THR A 80 -4.49 -19.04 8.96
N ILE A 81 -5.73 -18.55 8.92
CA ILE A 81 -6.10 -17.16 8.60
C ILE A 81 -5.30 -16.16 9.46
N PHE A 82 -5.05 -16.49 10.73
CA PHE A 82 -4.22 -15.69 11.63
C PHE A 82 -2.79 -15.48 11.15
N SER A 83 -2.17 -16.51 10.54
CA SER A 83 -0.81 -16.39 10.01
C SER A 83 -0.74 -15.42 8.84
N GLU A 84 -1.82 -15.34 8.05
CA GLU A 84 -1.93 -14.46 6.89
C GLU A 84 -2.18 -13.01 7.32
N ALA A 85 -3.13 -12.80 8.25
CA ALA A 85 -3.38 -11.49 8.83
C ALA A 85 -2.09 -10.90 9.44
N ASN A 86 -1.31 -11.73 10.14
CA ASN A 86 -0.03 -11.30 10.70
C ASN A 86 0.99 -10.92 9.61
N GLN A 87 1.05 -11.64 8.48
CA GLN A 87 1.92 -11.24 7.37
C GLN A 87 1.48 -9.92 6.75
N ILE A 88 0.17 -9.69 6.57
CA ILE A 88 -0.36 -8.44 6.01
C ILE A 88 -0.05 -7.26 6.94
N ILE A 89 -0.24 -7.42 8.25
CA ILE A 89 0.10 -6.37 9.24
C ILE A 89 1.60 -6.06 9.17
N LYS A 90 2.45 -7.09 9.16
CA LYS A 90 3.91 -6.91 9.04
C LYS A 90 4.29 -6.16 7.77
N VAL A 91 3.70 -6.51 6.63
CA VAL A 91 3.99 -5.80 5.38
C VAL A 91 3.56 -4.35 5.46
N ASN A 92 2.37 -4.03 6.00
CA ASN A 92 1.94 -2.64 6.10
C ASN A 92 2.85 -1.80 7.00
N ILE A 93 3.32 -2.36 8.13
CA ILE A 93 4.30 -1.68 9.00
C ILE A 93 5.62 -1.44 8.25
N VAL A 94 6.13 -2.47 7.56
CA VAL A 94 7.39 -2.35 6.78
C VAL A 94 7.22 -1.37 5.63
N ALA A 95 6.08 -1.40 4.92
CA ALA A 95 5.77 -0.49 3.82
C ALA A 95 5.75 0.96 4.31
N PHE A 96 5.09 1.25 5.44
CA PHE A 96 5.07 2.58 6.02
C PHE A 96 6.49 3.10 6.30
N VAL A 97 7.33 2.30 6.96
CA VAL A 97 8.73 2.66 7.26
C VAL A 97 9.51 2.91 5.98
N VAL A 98 9.39 2.03 4.98
CA VAL A 98 10.07 2.18 3.68
C VAL A 98 9.60 3.43 2.93
N LEU A 99 8.30 3.70 2.89
CA LEU A 99 7.75 4.88 2.21
C LEU A 99 8.19 6.19 2.87
N VAL A 100 8.20 6.24 4.21
CA VAL A 100 8.72 7.39 4.95
C VAL A 100 10.22 7.58 4.69
N ALA A 101 11.00 6.50 4.65
CA ALA A 101 12.41 6.56 4.30
C ALA A 101 12.63 7.08 2.86
N ILE A 102 11.82 6.64 1.90
CA ILE A 102 11.88 7.14 0.52
C ILE A 102 11.56 8.63 0.47
N LEU A 103 10.53 9.11 1.17
CA LEU A 103 10.23 10.55 1.24
C LEU A 103 11.40 11.37 1.80
N PHE A 104 12.13 10.82 2.78
CA PHE A 104 13.32 11.45 3.33
C PHE A 104 14.45 11.52 2.31
N VAL A 105 14.74 10.42 1.62
CA VAL A 105 15.77 10.36 0.56
C VAL A 105 15.45 11.29 -0.61
N LEU A 106 14.17 11.39 -1.00
CA LEU A 106 13.69 12.30 -2.06
C LEU A 106 13.55 13.75 -1.59
N ASN A 107 13.87 14.04 -0.33
CA ASN A 107 13.74 15.36 0.30
C ASN A 107 12.34 15.99 0.09
N GLN A 108 11.30 15.25 0.46
CA GLN A 108 9.90 15.69 0.39
C GLN A 108 9.34 16.01 1.78
N PRO A 109 9.70 17.16 2.40
CA PRO A 109 9.28 17.52 3.76
C PRO A 109 7.80 17.90 3.85
N ASP A 110 7.14 18.29 2.75
CA ASP A 110 5.74 18.73 2.78
C ASP A 110 4.73 17.59 2.60
N PHE A 111 5.19 16.38 2.29
CA PHE A 111 4.30 15.23 2.15
C PHE A 111 3.76 14.80 3.52
N SER A 112 2.44 14.65 3.65
CA SER A 112 1.82 14.29 4.92
C SER A 112 2.14 12.85 5.33
N ARG A 113 2.96 12.67 6.38
CA ARG A 113 3.26 11.34 6.94
C ARG A 113 2.05 10.73 7.64
N ILE A 114 1.20 11.57 8.23
CA ILE A 114 -0.06 11.14 8.84
C ILE A 114 -0.95 10.51 7.77
N MET A 115 -1.03 11.11 6.57
CA MET A 115 -1.76 10.52 5.45
C MET A 115 -1.17 9.16 5.03
N LEU A 116 0.16 8.99 5.03
CA LEU A 116 0.73 7.67 4.70
C LEU A 116 0.50 6.61 5.77
N PHE A 117 0.28 7.02 7.01
CA PHE A 117 0.02 6.11 8.13
C PHE A 117 -1.43 5.61 8.16
N LEU A 118 -2.37 6.47 7.78
CA LEU A 118 -3.80 6.20 7.68
C LEU A 118 -4.12 5.34 6.45
#